data_AF-A0A259SJ77-F1
#
_entry.id   AF-A0A259SJ77-F1
#
_cell.length_a   1.000
_cell.length_b   1.000
_cell.length_c   1.000
_cell.angle_alpha   90.00
_cell.angle_beta   90.00
_cell.angle_gamma   90.00
#
_symmetry.space_group_name_H-M   'P 1'
#
loop_
_entity.id
_entity.type
_entity.pdbx_description
1 polymer ?
#
loop_
_entity_poly.entity_id
_entity_poly.type
_entity_poly.pdbx_seq_one_letter_code
_entity_poly.pdbx_strand_id
1 'polypeptide(L)'
;GHYGALPPKFASVSPRFFTPGYATVVAAVVASAFYAIMRLVSDTVLWDTIAALGIMICFYYGITAFACVWYFRKQWFDSARNVFFTFLFPLIGGIILFGIFVLSLVESWTPGATGSGSQIGGVGLVFILGVSVILLGVVVMIVQYFRSPGFFRGETLTMAAPESLRRR
;
A
#
# COMPACT_ATOMS: atom_id res chain seq x y z
N GLY A 1 12.72 11.25 5.12
CA GLY A 1 11.58 11.17 6.06
C GLY A 1 12.00 10.35 7.26
N HIS A 2 12.14 10.98 8.43
CA HIS A 2 12.56 10.47 9.76
C HIS A 2 13.55 9.29 9.84
N TYR A 3 13.21 8.12 9.29
CA TYR A 3 14.04 6.90 9.26
C TYR A 3 14.92 6.72 8.00
N GLY A 4 14.92 7.68 7.08
CA GLY A 4 15.81 7.67 5.90
C GLY A 4 15.25 7.00 4.63
N ALA A 5 13.99 6.53 4.65
CA ALA A 5 13.33 5.89 3.50
C ALA A 5 12.97 6.85 2.35
N LEU A 6 13.04 8.17 2.56
CA LEU A 6 12.73 9.22 1.58
C LEU A 6 13.71 10.39 1.73
N PRO A 7 13.97 11.18 0.67
CA PRO A 7 14.87 12.34 0.73
C PRO A 7 14.55 13.27 1.91
N PRO A 8 15.55 13.92 2.52
CA PRO A 8 15.36 14.74 3.72
C PRO A 8 14.37 15.90 3.52
N LYS A 9 14.17 16.37 2.28
CA LYS A 9 13.17 17.39 1.92
C LYS A 9 11.72 16.96 2.16
N PHE A 10 11.41 15.66 2.12
CA PHE A 10 10.07 15.17 2.49
C PHE A 10 9.88 15.06 4.01
N ALA A 11 10.96 15.16 4.79
CA ALA A 11 10.93 15.17 6.25
C ALA A 11 10.87 16.60 6.83
N SER A 12 11.05 17.63 6.01
CA SER A 12 11.05 19.01 6.49
C SER A 12 9.63 19.45 6.82
N VAL A 13 9.36 19.59 8.11
CA VAL A 13 8.11 20.11 8.64
C VAL A 13 8.29 21.61 8.88
N SER A 14 7.30 22.41 8.49
CA SER A 14 7.30 23.85 8.78
C SER A 14 7.24 24.07 10.30
N PRO A 15 8.15 24.86 10.91
CA PRO A 15 8.16 25.08 12.36
C PRO A 15 6.94 25.85 12.88
N ARG A 16 6.22 26.55 12.00
CA ARG A 16 5.09 27.42 12.36
C ARG A 16 3.73 26.71 12.31
N PHE A 17 3.57 25.74 11.41
CA PHE A 17 2.29 25.06 11.17
C PHE A 17 2.34 23.54 11.39
N PHE A 18 3.52 22.98 11.72
CA PHE A 18 3.75 21.55 11.87
C PHE A 18 3.29 20.70 10.65
N THR A 19 3.24 21.32 9.47
CA THR A 19 2.87 20.67 8.21
C THR A 19 4.08 20.44 7.33
N PRO A 20 4.19 19.30 6.64
CA PRO A 20 5.24 19.05 5.67
C PRO A 20 4.91 19.77 4.35
N GLY A 21 5.07 21.10 4.33
CA GLY A 21 4.62 21.95 3.22
C GLY A 21 5.12 21.52 1.83
N TYR A 22 6.37 21.02 1.75
CA TYR A 22 6.90 20.46 0.50
C TYR A 22 6.13 19.19 0.06
N ALA A 23 5.83 18.29 0.99
CA ALA A 23 5.06 17.08 0.69
C ALA A 23 3.62 17.43 0.28
N THR A 24 3.01 18.46 0.88
CA THR A 24 1.67 18.94 0.51
C THR A 24 1.62 19.47 -0.91
N VAL A 25 2.59 20.30 -1.33
CA VAL A 25 2.64 20.83 -2.70
C VAL A 25 2.85 19.71 -3.71
N VAL A 26 3.79 18.79 -3.44
CA VAL A 26 4.02 17.63 -4.31
C VAL A 26 2.75 16.78 -4.42
N ALA A 27 2.08 16.48 -3.31
CA ALA A 27 0.82 15.73 -3.31
C ALA A 27 -0.29 16.46 -4.10
N ALA A 28 -0.40 17.78 -3.95
CA ALA A 28 -1.38 18.58 -4.70
C ALA A 28 -1.11 18.52 -6.22
N VAL A 29 0.14 18.70 -6.64
CA VAL A 29 0.53 18.62 -8.06
C VAL A 29 0.23 17.23 -8.62
N VAL A 30 0.61 16.17 -7.91
CA VAL A 30 0.36 14.78 -8.33
C VAL A 30 -1.14 14.49 -8.40
N ALA A 31 -1.92 14.91 -7.40
CA ALA A 31 -3.37 14.71 -7.38
C ALA A 31 -4.07 15.47 -8.51
N SER A 32 -3.68 16.72 -8.78
CA SER A 32 -4.23 17.51 -9.89
C SER A 32 -3.90 16.89 -11.26
N ALA A 33 -2.65 16.44 -11.45
CA ALA A 33 -2.24 15.77 -12.69
C ALA A 33 -3.00 14.45 -12.88
N PHE A 34 -3.10 13.63 -11.83
CA PHE A 34 -3.85 12.38 -11.85
C PHE A 34 -5.32 12.61 -12.20
N TYR A 35 -5.98 13.57 -11.54
CA TYR A 35 -7.38 13.90 -11.82
C TYR A 35 -7.59 14.38 -13.27
N ALA A 36 -6.70 15.25 -13.77
CA ALA A 36 -6.76 15.73 -15.15
C ALA A 36 -6.64 14.59 -16.16
N ILE A 37 -5.71 13.66 -15.96
CA ILE A 37 -5.55 12.47 -16.82
C ILE A 37 -6.82 11.61 -16.75
N MET A 38 -7.32 11.34 -15.54
CA MET A 38 -8.50 10.49 -15.36
C MET A 38 -9.74 11.07 -16.06
N ARG A 39 -9.91 12.40 -15.99
CA ARG A 39 -11.00 13.14 -16.65
C ARG A 39 -10.98 12.99 -18.17
N LEU A 40 -9.81 12.81 -18.77
CA LEU A 40 -9.67 12.66 -20.23
C LEU A 40 -9.89 11.21 -20.70
N VAL A 41 -9.70 10.25 -19.80
CA VAL A 41 -9.60 8.82 -20.15
C VAL A 41 -10.83 8.02 -19.70
N SER A 42 -11.56 8.47 -18.68
CA SER A 42 -12.71 7.77 -18.12
C SER A 42 -14.02 8.51 -18.36
N ASP A 43 -15.02 7.79 -18.89
CA ASP A 43 -16.39 8.27 -19.00
C ASP A 43 -17.08 8.34 -17.62
N THR A 44 -16.61 7.54 -16.64
CA THR A 44 -17.14 7.53 -15.26
C THR A 44 -16.03 7.56 -14.20
N VAL A 45 -15.24 8.65 -14.22
CA VAL A 45 -14.04 8.89 -13.38
C VAL A 45 -14.21 8.47 -11.91
N LEU A 46 -15.35 8.77 -11.30
CA LEU A 46 -15.61 8.52 -9.89
C LEU A 46 -15.65 7.01 -9.58
N TRP A 47 -16.33 6.22 -10.41
CA TRP A 47 -16.43 4.77 -10.23
C TRP A 47 -15.07 4.09 -10.43
N ASP A 48 -14.36 4.48 -11.48
CA ASP A 48 -13.04 3.90 -11.79
C ASP A 48 -12.02 4.21 -10.70
N THR A 49 -12.05 5.44 -10.16
CA THR A 49 -11.15 5.84 -9.07
C THR A 49 -11.48 5.10 -7.77
N ILE A 50 -12.76 4.93 -7.41
CA ILE A 50 -13.15 4.19 -6.21
C ILE A 50 -12.76 2.72 -6.32
N ALA A 51 -13.03 2.08 -7.46
CA ALA A 51 -12.67 0.69 -7.68
C ALA A 51 -11.15 0.48 -7.62
N ALA A 52 -10.37 1.36 -8.25
CA ALA A 52 -8.91 1.33 -8.19
C ALA A 52 -8.39 1.56 -6.75
N LEU A 53 -8.96 2.51 -6.01
CA LEU A 53 -8.64 2.72 -4.59
C LEU A 53 -8.95 1.48 -3.75
N GLY A 54 -10.06 0.78 -4.02
CA GLY A 54 -10.42 -0.47 -3.36
C GLY A 54 -9.35 -1.55 -3.55
N ILE A 55 -8.85 -1.73 -4.78
CA ILE A 55 -7.74 -2.64 -5.10
C ILE A 55 -6.49 -2.27 -4.30
N MET A 56 -6.14 -0.98 -4.24
CA MET A 56 -4.97 -0.50 -3.49
C MET A 56 -5.10 -0.76 -1.98
N ILE A 57 -6.28 -0.52 -1.41
CA ILE A 57 -6.58 -0.74 0.01
C ILE A 57 -6.46 -2.22 0.34
N CYS A 58 -7.06 -3.09 -0.48
CA CYS A 58 -7.00 -4.55 -0.29
C CYS A 58 -5.55 -5.05 -0.38
N PHE A 59 -4.78 -4.53 -1.33
CA PHE A 59 -3.36 -4.83 -1.44
C PHE A 59 -2.59 -4.41 -0.19
N TYR A 60 -2.64 -3.13 0.17
CA TYR A 60 -1.89 -2.56 1.30
C TYR A 60 -2.23 -3.25 2.63
N TYR A 61 -3.51 -3.40 2.95
CA TYR A 61 -3.91 -4.04 4.20
C TYR A 61 -3.71 -5.56 4.16
N GLY A 62 -3.89 -6.20 3.01
CA GLY A 62 -3.59 -7.62 2.83
C GLY A 62 -2.12 -7.94 3.12
N ILE A 63 -1.18 -7.24 2.47
CA ILE A 63 0.25 -7.45 2.72
C ILE A 63 0.63 -7.09 4.17
N THR A 64 0.03 -6.06 4.76
CA THR A 64 0.30 -5.65 6.14
C THR A 64 -0.15 -6.73 7.12
N ALA A 65 -1.30 -7.33 6.89
CA ALA A 65 -1.80 -8.42 7.71
C ALA A 65 -0.88 -9.64 7.65
N PHE A 66 -0.41 -10.03 6.46
CA PHE A 66 0.58 -11.10 6.31
C PHE A 66 1.93 -10.75 6.96
N ALA A 67 2.37 -9.49 6.84
CA ALA A 67 3.59 -9.01 7.49
C ALA A 67 3.48 -9.11 9.02
N CYS A 68 2.33 -8.76 9.61
CA CYS A 68 2.08 -8.94 11.05
C CYS A 68 2.19 -10.42 11.48
N VAL A 69 1.56 -11.33 10.73
CA VAL A 69 1.64 -12.77 11.00
C VAL A 69 3.09 -13.26 10.94
N TRP A 70 3.84 -12.85 9.91
CA TRP A 70 5.24 -13.23 9.74
C TRP A 70 6.17 -12.63 10.81
N TYR A 71 5.96 -11.36 11.17
CA TYR A 71 6.79 -10.65 12.13
C TYR A 71 6.69 -11.26 13.53
N PHE A 72 5.47 -11.60 13.98
CA PHE A 72 5.23 -12.20 15.30
C PHE A 72 5.29 -13.74 15.32
N ARG A 73 5.85 -14.37 14.28
CA ARG A 73 5.88 -15.84 14.13
C ARG A 73 6.52 -16.62 15.28
N LYS A 74 7.36 -15.98 16.08
CA LYS A 74 8.02 -16.59 17.23
C LYS A 74 7.21 -16.46 18.52
N GLN A 75 6.17 -15.61 18.53
CA GLN A 75 5.38 -15.24 19.70
C GLN A 75 3.90 -15.66 19.59
N TRP A 76 3.51 -16.34 18.49
CA TRP A 76 2.12 -16.72 18.22
C TRP A 76 1.44 -17.39 19.41
N PHE A 77 2.15 -18.28 20.09
CA PHE A 77 1.56 -19.08 21.16
C PHE A 77 1.94 -18.60 22.57
N ASP A 78 2.64 -17.47 22.73
CA ASP A 78 3.08 -17.01 24.06
C ASP A 78 1.92 -16.66 25.00
N SER A 79 0.76 -16.28 24.45
CA SER A 79 -0.46 -16.01 25.20
C SER A 79 -1.66 -16.27 24.30
N ALA A 80 -2.81 -16.65 24.88
CA ALA A 80 -4.07 -16.73 24.14
C ALA A 80 -4.37 -15.42 23.38
N ARG A 81 -4.06 -14.26 23.97
CA ARG A 81 -4.20 -12.96 23.29
C ARG A 81 -3.34 -12.87 22.02
N ASN A 82 -2.10 -13.35 22.06
CA ASN A 82 -1.22 -13.32 20.89
C ASN A 82 -1.77 -14.21 19.78
N VAL A 83 -2.27 -15.41 20.12
CA VAL A 83 -2.86 -16.32 19.14
C VAL A 83 -3.98 -15.63 18.35
N PHE A 84 -4.86 -14.88 19.01
CA PHE A 84 -5.95 -14.19 18.31
C PHE A 84 -5.49 -12.93 17.56
N PHE A 85 -4.70 -12.06 18.20
CA PHE A 85 -4.39 -10.73 17.67
C PHE A 85 -3.14 -10.66 16.77
N THR A 86 -2.22 -11.61 16.86
CA THR A 86 -1.00 -11.63 16.02
C THR A 86 -1.00 -12.77 15.00
N PHE A 87 -1.88 -13.75 15.15
CA PHE A 87 -2.00 -14.89 14.24
C PHE A 87 -3.40 -14.99 13.62
N LEU A 88 -4.44 -15.34 14.37
CA LEU A 88 -5.75 -15.72 13.80
C LEU A 88 -6.45 -14.58 13.05
N PHE A 89 -6.68 -13.43 13.70
CA PHE A 89 -7.40 -12.31 13.07
C PHE A 89 -6.61 -11.69 11.91
N PRO A 90 -5.29 -11.42 12.03
CA PRO A 90 -4.51 -10.94 10.90
C PRO A 90 -4.45 -11.95 9.75
N LEU A 91 -4.36 -13.26 10.03
CA LEU A 91 -4.32 -14.27 8.98
C LEU A 91 -5.64 -14.35 8.22
N ILE A 92 -6.76 -14.43 8.92
CA ILE A 92 -8.10 -14.48 8.29
C ILE A 92 -8.36 -13.20 7.51
N GLY A 93 -8.13 -12.04 8.13
CA GLY A 93 -8.32 -10.74 7.47
C GLY A 93 -7.42 -10.57 6.24
N GLY A 94 -6.14 -10.98 6.35
CA GLY A 94 -5.18 -10.96 5.25
C GLY A 94 -5.60 -11.86 4.09
N ILE A 95 -6.07 -13.08 4.37
CA ILE A 95 -6.57 -14.01 3.34
C ILE A 95 -7.80 -13.44 2.64
N ILE A 96 -8.77 -12.90 3.39
CA ILE A 96 -9.98 -12.30 2.81
C ILE A 96 -9.63 -11.10 1.93
N LEU A 97 -8.85 -10.15 2.44
CA LEU A 97 -8.46 -8.95 1.70
C LEU A 97 -7.63 -9.29 0.46
N PHE A 98 -6.72 -10.25 0.57
CA PHE A 98 -5.94 -10.67 -0.58
C PHE A 98 -6.77 -11.45 -1.60
N GLY A 99 -7.73 -12.27 -1.15
CA GLY A 99 -8.71 -12.91 -2.02
C GLY A 99 -9.55 -11.90 -2.79
N ILE A 100 -10.05 -10.86 -2.10
CA ILE A 100 -10.77 -9.75 -2.73
C ILE A 100 -9.86 -9.01 -3.72
N PHE A 101 -8.60 -8.75 -3.38
CA PHE A 101 -7.64 -8.13 -4.29
C PHE A 101 -7.49 -8.93 -5.60
N VAL A 102 -7.27 -10.25 -5.51
CA VAL A 102 -7.14 -11.11 -6.69
C VAL A 102 -8.44 -11.13 -7.49
N LEU A 103 -9.59 -11.25 -6.82
CA LEU A 103 -10.89 -11.21 -7.48
C LEU A 103 -11.09 -9.88 -8.22
N SER A 104 -10.85 -8.76 -7.57
CA SER A 104 -10.97 -7.43 -8.17
C SER A 104 -10.03 -7.23 -9.35
N LEU A 105 -8.81 -7.82 -9.34
CA LEU A 105 -7.92 -7.79 -10.50
C LEU A 105 -8.49 -8.58 -11.69
N VAL A 106 -9.03 -9.77 -11.43
CA VAL A 106 -9.62 -10.62 -12.48
C VAL A 106 -10.88 -9.96 -13.06
N GLU A 107 -11.75 -9.44 -12.21
CA GLU A 107 -12.95 -8.73 -12.63
C GLU A 107 -12.62 -7.47 -13.41
N SER A 108 -11.61 -6.70 -12.97
CA SER A 108 -11.21 -5.46 -13.64
C SER A 108 -10.50 -5.67 -14.98
N TRP A 109 -10.00 -6.88 -15.26
CA TRP A 109 -9.36 -7.19 -16.54
C TRP A 109 -10.35 -7.15 -17.71
N THR A 110 -11.58 -7.63 -17.49
CA THR A 110 -12.59 -7.78 -18.54
C THR A 110 -13.47 -6.53 -18.61
N PRO A 111 -13.52 -5.82 -19.77
CA PRO A 111 -14.36 -4.64 -19.90
C PRO A 111 -15.85 -4.96 -19.67
N GLY A 112 -16.53 -4.14 -18.88
CA GLY A 112 -17.97 -4.27 -18.59
C GLY A 112 -18.33 -4.96 -17.27
N ALA A 113 -17.43 -5.73 -16.65
CA ALA A 113 -17.68 -6.35 -15.34
C ALA A 113 -17.63 -5.33 -14.18
N THR A 114 -16.81 -4.28 -14.31
CA THR A 114 -16.58 -3.27 -13.25
C THR A 114 -17.62 -2.13 -13.25
N GLY A 115 -18.72 -2.24 -14.00
CA GLY A 115 -19.84 -1.29 -14.00
C GLY A 115 -19.60 0.04 -14.76
N SER A 116 -18.35 0.48 -14.93
CA SER A 116 -17.99 1.69 -15.70
C SER A 116 -17.93 1.46 -17.21
N GLY A 117 -17.55 0.26 -17.66
CA GLY A 117 -17.33 -0.05 -19.08
C GLY A 117 -16.08 0.62 -19.70
N SER A 118 -15.41 1.52 -18.97
CA SER A 118 -14.21 2.22 -19.44
C SER A 118 -13.04 1.25 -19.65
N GLN A 119 -12.44 1.31 -20.84
CA GLN A 119 -11.35 0.42 -21.25
C GLN A 119 -10.30 1.17 -22.08
N ILE A 120 -9.05 0.72 -21.99
CA ILE A 120 -7.98 1.13 -22.92
C ILE A 120 -7.44 -0.14 -23.57
N GLY A 121 -7.50 -0.20 -24.91
CA GLY A 121 -6.94 -1.34 -25.66
C GLY A 121 -7.56 -2.70 -25.35
N GLY A 122 -8.84 -2.75 -24.93
CA GLY A 122 -9.55 -3.99 -24.59
C GLY A 122 -9.34 -4.48 -23.15
N VAL A 123 -8.61 -3.72 -22.32
CA VAL A 123 -8.42 -4.00 -20.89
C VAL A 123 -9.14 -2.93 -20.07
N GLY A 124 -9.81 -3.34 -18.98
CA GLY A 124 -10.53 -2.42 -18.11
C GLY A 124 -9.61 -1.34 -17.50
N LEU A 125 -10.09 -0.09 -17.50
CA LEU A 125 -9.32 1.06 -17.03
C LEU A 125 -8.89 0.90 -15.56
N VAL A 126 -9.78 0.36 -14.72
CA VAL A 126 -9.54 0.09 -13.30
C VAL A 126 -8.35 -0.84 -13.09
N PHE A 127 -8.21 -1.88 -13.91
CA PHE A 127 -7.08 -2.80 -13.84
C PHE A 127 -5.77 -2.08 -14.16
N ILE A 128 -5.75 -1.32 -15.27
CA ILE A 128 -4.56 -0.56 -15.69
C ILE A 128 -4.14 0.39 -14.58
N LEU A 129 -5.08 1.13 -13.99
CA LEU A 129 -4.82 2.07 -12.90
C LEU A 129 -4.30 1.36 -11.64
N GLY A 130 -4.98 0.32 -11.18
CA GLY A 130 -4.60 -0.42 -9.98
C GLY A 130 -3.19 -1.01 -10.10
N VAL A 131 -2.92 -1.70 -11.22
CA VAL A 131 -1.61 -2.34 -11.45
C VAL A 131 -0.50 -1.30 -11.66
N SER A 132 -0.75 -0.24 -12.43
CA SER A 132 0.27 0.79 -12.69
C SER A 132 0.69 1.52 -11.42
N VAL A 133 -0.24 1.81 -10.50
CA VAL A 133 0.11 2.42 -9.21
C VAL A 133 0.89 1.46 -8.31
N ILE A 134 0.51 0.17 -8.27
CA ILE A 134 1.27 -0.84 -7.52
C ILE A 134 2.70 -0.98 -8.08
N LEU A 135 2.84 -1.08 -9.40
CA LEU A 135 4.15 -1.15 -10.06
C LEU A 135 4.98 0.11 -9.80
N LEU A 136 4.37 1.30 -9.87
CA LEU A 136 5.05 2.54 -9.51
C LEU A 136 5.58 2.49 -8.07
N GLY A 137 4.77 2.00 -7.13
CA GLY A 137 5.18 1.79 -5.74
C GLY A 137 6.37 0.83 -5.62
N VAL A 138 6.35 -0.29 -6.35
CA VAL A 138 7.46 -1.26 -6.38
C VAL A 138 8.72 -0.64 -6.97
N VAL A 139 8.62 0.09 -8.08
CA VAL A 139 9.77 0.80 -8.69
C VAL A 139 10.36 1.79 -7.71
N VAL A 140 9.53 2.60 -7.05
CA VAL A 140 9.99 3.53 -6.01
C VAL A 140 10.67 2.77 -4.88
N MET A 141 10.11 1.64 -4.43
CA MET A 141 10.72 0.81 -3.40
C MET A 141 12.11 0.28 -3.82
N ILE A 142 12.26 -0.20 -5.06
CA ILE A 142 13.53 -0.68 -5.61
C ILE A 142 14.55 0.47 -5.72
N VAL A 143 14.14 1.62 -6.23
CA VAL A 143 15.01 2.80 -6.33
C VAL A 143 15.50 3.22 -4.94
N GLN A 144 14.61 3.21 -3.94
CA GLN A 144 14.96 3.55 -2.57
C GLN A 144 15.80 2.46 -1.88
N TYR A 145 15.65 1.19 -2.27
CA TYR A 145 16.51 0.11 -1.81
C TYR A 145 17.97 0.36 -2.21
N PHE A 146 18.22 0.83 -3.43
CA PHE A 146 19.57 1.17 -3.87
C PHE A 146 20.09 2.51 -3.34
N ARG A 147 19.23 3.52 -3.19
CA ARG A 147 19.64 4.88 -2.74
C ARG A 147 19.78 5.01 -1.22
N SER A 148 19.00 4.25 -0.44
CA SER A 148 18.95 4.32 1.02
C SER A 148 19.02 2.92 1.65
N PRO A 149 20.10 2.14 1.42
CA PRO A 149 20.19 0.76 1.88
C PRO A 149 20.15 0.63 3.42
N GLY A 150 20.58 1.65 4.17
CA GLY A 150 20.56 1.66 5.64
C GLY A 150 19.17 1.51 6.27
N PHE A 151 18.11 1.98 5.59
CA PHE A 151 16.72 1.75 6.03
C PHE A 151 16.33 0.27 5.91
N PHE A 152 16.69 -0.36 4.78
CA PHE A 152 16.35 -1.76 4.52
C PHE A 152 17.23 -2.76 5.27
N ARG A 153 18.44 -2.35 5.67
CA ARG A 153 19.36 -3.13 6.50
C ARG A 153 19.01 -3.12 8.00
N GLY A 154 18.00 -2.33 8.39
CA GLY A 154 17.60 -2.19 9.79
C GLY A 154 18.58 -1.36 10.64
N GLU A 155 19.47 -0.59 10.01
CA GLU A 155 20.45 0.27 10.69
C GLU A 155 19.79 1.56 11.23
N THR A 156 18.68 2.00 10.61
CA THR A 156 17.90 3.17 11.06
C THR A 156 16.60 2.82 11.78
N LEU A 157 16.16 1.55 11.71
CA LEU A 157 14.98 0.99 12.37
C LEU A 157 15.32 -0.41 12.89
N THR A 158 15.44 -0.56 14.20
CA THR A 158 15.72 -1.85 14.84
C THR A 158 14.60 -2.84 14.52
N MET A 159 14.89 -3.90 13.75
CA MET A 159 13.93 -4.95 13.38
C MET A 159 13.60 -5.93 14.53
N ALA A 160 13.71 -5.49 15.78
CA ALA A 160 13.53 -6.36 16.94
C ALA A 160 12.05 -6.49 17.30
N ALA A 161 11.48 -7.66 16.98
CA ALA A 161 10.23 -8.08 17.61
C ALA A 161 10.47 -8.30 19.12
N PRO A 162 9.52 -7.96 20.01
CA PRO A 162 9.67 -8.18 21.45
C PRO A 162 10.00 -9.65 21.75
N GLU A 163 10.89 -9.88 22.73
CA GLU A 163 11.33 -11.24 23.09
C GLU A 163 10.14 -12.14 23.45
N SER A 164 10.19 -13.39 22.99
CA SER A 164 9.14 -14.37 23.29
C SER A 164 9.14 -14.73 24.77
N LEU A 165 7.98 -14.67 25.42
CA LEU A 165 7.82 -15.00 26.85
C LEU A 165 8.14 -16.48 27.15
N ARG A 166 8.08 -17.33 26.12
CA ARG A 166 8.39 -18.77 26.20
C ARG A 166 9.90 -19.09 26.25
N ARG A 167 10.77 -18.08 26.07
CA ARG A 167 12.24 -18.21 26.13
C ARG A 167 12.84 -17.82 27.50
N ARG A 168 12.01 -17.63 28.52
CA ARG A 168 12.44 -17.45 29.92
C ARG A 168 12.18 -18.71 30.73
#